data_AF-A0A3F3GXD6-F1
#
_entry.id   AF-A0A3F3GXD6-F1
#
_cell.length_a   1.000
_cell.length_b   1.000
_cell.length_c   1.000
_cell.angle_alpha   90.00
_cell.angle_beta   90.00
_cell.angle_gamma   90.00
#
_symmetry.space_group_name_H-M   'P 1'
#
loop_
_entity.id
_entity.type
_entity.pdbx_description
1 polymer ?
#
loop_
_entity_poly.entity_id
_entity_poly.type
_entity_poly.pdbx_seq_one_letter_code
_entity_poly.pdbx_strand_id
1 'polypeptide(L)'
;MPNLKTLNIANNQISDISIIKNLSMPALTTIDASYNQISDVSPITQANLTSLQYIYADNNQIAQIDAFKESTFTKLKSISVRNNQISNIDIMSGIQSRYPSLQTFQVDGNQIYDISFMNGYKLTSSTSAQNQTYTETVKLMKPAAGQTVNEVVNVPNKTSSFIGLNDGSGLYQGTSDPTNSSLSIKNVSSAVAQYQYFNGQTASAADSKSSDSSIQAFIVPASSSNLPTTITYNWQGGVGQYTGTGTINIDWVDPINPEIDANNQNLTVGDKFDPKANVTAFDQQNDGSAKTDLTSQITVESNNVDTSKAGTYQVTYKVTNSYGLSTEKTVTVTVANPTKTDSTSNSDNSTPTSGTTTNNGNSTTTTNGSSTTATTPEKQASQNAKADGDLPATGVGLAMQNHSLVYAPIALLLAFLMFINNKVLRRDKKYVLKHARQDNKYTLKH
;
A
#
# COMPACT_ATOMS: atom_id res chain seq x y z
N MET A 1 -10.43 1.07 -38.17
CA MET A 1 -10.72 2.43 -38.69
C MET A 1 -9.41 3.15 -39.00
N PRO A 2 -8.78 2.86 -40.14
CA PRO A 2 -7.36 3.18 -40.37
C PRO A 2 -7.07 4.68 -40.49
N ASN A 3 -8.06 5.50 -40.85
CA ASN A 3 -7.90 6.95 -41.09
C ASN A 3 -8.46 7.83 -39.97
N LEU A 4 -9.04 7.24 -38.91
CA LEU A 4 -9.62 7.99 -37.82
C LEU A 4 -8.52 8.75 -37.07
N LYS A 5 -8.62 10.09 -36.99
CA LYS A 5 -7.64 10.93 -36.28
C LYS A 5 -8.15 11.38 -34.92
N THR A 6 -9.45 11.60 -34.78
CA THR A 6 -10.06 12.07 -33.54
C THR A 6 -11.29 11.22 -33.21
N LEU A 7 -11.27 10.65 -32.02
CA LEU A 7 -12.42 9.99 -31.40
C LEU A 7 -12.93 10.89 -30.27
N ASN A 8 -14.08 11.53 -30.47
CA ASN A 8 -14.72 12.33 -29.45
C ASN A 8 -16.01 11.62 -28.98
N ILE A 9 -15.98 11.15 -27.73
CA ILE A 9 -17.10 10.52 -27.01
C ILE A 9 -17.46 11.31 -25.75
N ALA A 10 -17.02 12.57 -25.64
CA ALA A 10 -17.22 13.39 -24.46
C ALA A 10 -18.70 13.78 -24.26
N ASN A 11 -19.07 14.12 -23.02
CA ASN A 11 -20.42 14.54 -22.62
C ASN A 11 -21.49 13.47 -22.89
N ASN A 12 -21.22 12.25 -22.41
CA ASN A 12 -22.14 11.13 -22.47
C ASN A 12 -22.24 10.47 -21.08
N GLN A 13 -22.83 9.27 -21.02
CA GLN A 13 -22.96 8.46 -19.80
C GLN A 13 -22.18 7.15 -19.94
N ILE A 14 -21.02 7.20 -20.60
CA ILE A 14 -20.21 6.02 -20.87
C ILE A 14 -19.42 5.68 -19.62
N SER A 15 -19.54 4.44 -19.13
CA SER A 15 -18.71 3.89 -18.06
C SER A 15 -17.75 2.81 -18.56
N ASP A 16 -18.17 2.04 -19.56
CA ASP A 16 -17.39 0.95 -20.15
C ASP A 16 -16.84 1.34 -21.54
N ILE A 17 -15.52 1.38 -21.64
CA ILE A 17 -14.78 1.63 -22.88
C ILE A 17 -14.00 0.39 -23.37
N SER A 18 -14.33 -0.81 -22.85
CA SER A 18 -13.65 -2.08 -23.14
C SER A 18 -13.53 -2.39 -24.62
N ILE A 19 -14.47 -1.90 -25.44
CA ILE A 19 -14.41 -2.10 -26.89
C ILE A 19 -13.17 -1.46 -27.54
N ILE A 20 -12.61 -0.39 -26.95
CA ILE A 20 -11.45 0.33 -27.49
C ILE A 20 -10.25 -0.60 -27.70
N LYS A 21 -10.02 -1.55 -26.78
CA LYS A 21 -8.90 -2.51 -26.88
C LYS A 21 -8.99 -3.42 -28.11
N ASN A 22 -10.20 -3.64 -28.63
CA ASN A 22 -10.46 -4.50 -29.79
C ASN A 22 -10.47 -3.72 -31.12
N LEU A 23 -10.30 -2.39 -31.08
CA LEU A 23 -10.36 -1.56 -32.27
C LEU A 23 -8.96 -1.20 -32.76
N SER A 24 -8.70 -1.46 -34.05
CA SER A 24 -7.49 -0.96 -34.71
C SER A 24 -7.72 0.47 -35.24
N MET A 25 -7.03 1.44 -34.62
CA MET A 25 -7.10 2.87 -34.95
C MET A 25 -5.69 3.48 -35.05
N PRO A 26 -4.84 3.00 -35.98
CA PRO A 26 -3.40 3.33 -36.03
C PRO A 26 -3.10 4.81 -36.32
N ALA A 27 -4.04 5.55 -36.93
CA ALA A 27 -3.90 6.98 -37.21
C ALA A 27 -4.50 7.89 -36.13
N LEU A 28 -5.05 7.32 -35.05
CA LEU A 28 -5.72 8.09 -34.01
C LEU A 28 -4.70 8.95 -33.25
N THR A 29 -4.91 10.26 -33.26
CA THR A 29 -4.07 11.23 -32.57
C THR A 29 -4.72 11.77 -31.31
N THR A 30 -6.06 11.75 -31.23
CA THR A 30 -6.80 12.37 -30.15
C THR A 30 -7.96 11.49 -29.70
N ILE A 31 -8.03 11.24 -28.40
CA ILE A 31 -9.23 10.73 -27.71
C ILE A 31 -9.72 11.81 -26.76
N ASP A 32 -10.99 12.17 -26.89
CA ASP A 32 -11.71 12.98 -25.91
C ASP A 32 -12.89 12.19 -25.37
N ALA A 33 -12.77 11.76 -24.11
CA ALA A 33 -13.73 10.99 -23.34
C ALA A 33 -14.18 11.73 -22.08
N SER A 34 -14.01 13.06 -22.05
CA SER A 34 -14.33 13.90 -20.90
C SER A 34 -15.84 13.92 -20.60
N TYR A 35 -16.24 14.21 -19.36
CA TYR A 35 -17.65 14.28 -18.92
C TYR A 35 -18.40 12.97 -19.22
N ASN A 36 -17.94 11.90 -18.58
CA ASN A 36 -18.50 10.55 -18.65
C ASN A 36 -18.45 9.91 -17.25
N GLN A 37 -18.61 8.59 -17.16
CA GLN A 37 -18.59 7.81 -15.91
C GLN A 37 -17.48 6.74 -15.94
N ILE A 38 -16.39 7.02 -16.67
CA ILE A 38 -15.30 6.07 -16.88
C ILE A 38 -14.47 5.97 -15.60
N SER A 39 -14.23 4.75 -15.12
CA SER A 39 -13.31 4.47 -14.01
C SER A 39 -12.09 3.67 -14.44
N ASP A 40 -12.22 2.83 -15.47
CA ASP A 40 -11.14 2.01 -16.02
C ASP A 40 -10.63 2.56 -17.37
N VAL A 41 -9.38 3.03 -17.37
CA VAL A 41 -8.68 3.52 -18.57
C VAL A 41 -7.83 2.45 -19.26
N SER A 42 -7.73 1.24 -18.69
CA SER A 42 -6.92 0.15 -19.24
C SER A 42 -7.27 -0.23 -20.69
N PRO A 43 -8.52 -0.16 -21.16
CA PRO A 43 -8.81 -0.45 -22.56
C PRO A 43 -8.13 0.50 -23.55
N ILE A 44 -7.82 1.74 -23.14
CA ILE A 44 -7.06 2.69 -23.98
C ILE A 44 -5.61 2.22 -24.08
N THR A 45 -4.98 1.88 -22.95
CA THR A 45 -3.56 1.49 -22.91
C THR A 45 -3.30 0.12 -23.52
N GLN A 46 -4.30 -0.77 -23.51
CA GLN A 46 -4.29 -2.07 -24.19
C GLN A 46 -4.53 -1.96 -25.70
N ALA A 47 -5.04 -0.83 -26.20
CA ALA A 47 -5.26 -0.63 -27.61
C ALA A 47 -3.96 -0.21 -28.34
N ASN A 48 -3.82 -0.66 -29.58
CA ASN A 48 -2.66 -0.31 -30.41
C ASN A 48 -2.80 1.10 -31.02
N LEU A 49 -2.62 2.13 -30.19
CA LEU A 49 -2.78 3.56 -30.55
C LEU A 49 -1.42 4.25 -30.73
N THR A 50 -0.58 3.75 -31.63
CA THR A 50 0.80 4.21 -31.83
C THR A 50 0.96 5.68 -32.26
N SER A 51 -0.12 6.32 -32.74
CA SER A 51 -0.13 7.72 -33.18
C SER A 51 -0.73 8.69 -32.15
N LEU A 52 -1.15 8.18 -31.00
CA LEU A 52 -1.88 8.95 -30.00
C LEU A 52 -1.00 10.07 -29.43
N GLN A 53 -1.54 11.28 -29.43
CA GLN A 53 -0.87 12.51 -28.99
C GLN A 53 -1.62 13.21 -27.85
N TYR A 54 -2.95 13.07 -27.80
CA TYR A 54 -3.79 13.78 -26.84
C TYR A 54 -4.83 12.84 -26.23
N ILE A 55 -4.88 12.78 -24.91
CA ILE A 55 -5.91 12.09 -24.14
C ILE A 55 -6.60 13.14 -23.25
N TYR A 56 -7.90 13.31 -23.43
CA TYR A 56 -8.76 14.10 -22.55
C TYR A 56 -9.79 13.17 -21.92
N ALA A 57 -9.80 13.09 -20.59
CA ALA A 57 -10.72 12.29 -19.80
C ALA A 57 -11.14 13.04 -18.52
N ASP A 58 -11.25 14.36 -18.63
CA ASP A 58 -11.67 15.23 -17.52
C ASP A 58 -13.08 14.88 -17.05
N ASN A 59 -13.39 15.07 -15.77
CA ASN A 59 -14.73 14.85 -15.19
C ASN A 59 -15.23 13.41 -15.44
N ASN A 60 -14.51 12.45 -14.86
CA ASN A 60 -14.82 11.02 -14.86
C ASN A 60 -14.67 10.46 -13.43
N GLN A 61 -14.60 9.13 -13.28
CA GLN A 61 -14.46 8.44 -12.00
C GLN A 61 -13.13 7.67 -11.92
N ILE A 62 -12.10 8.17 -12.59
CA ILE A 62 -10.79 7.50 -12.69
C ILE A 62 -10.08 7.64 -11.34
N ALA A 63 -9.81 6.52 -10.68
CA ALA A 63 -9.04 6.50 -9.43
C ALA A 63 -7.63 5.94 -9.62
N GLN A 64 -7.43 5.09 -10.64
CA GLN A 64 -6.19 4.37 -10.89
C GLN A 64 -5.76 4.56 -12.34
N ILE A 65 -4.46 4.78 -12.53
CA ILE A 65 -3.85 4.95 -13.86
C ILE A 65 -2.72 3.95 -14.10
N ASP A 66 -2.66 2.88 -13.31
CA ASP A 66 -1.60 1.85 -13.38
C ASP A 66 -1.42 1.25 -14.77
N ALA A 67 -2.51 1.18 -15.54
CA ALA A 67 -2.51 0.65 -16.89
C ALA A 67 -1.59 1.44 -17.86
N PHE A 68 -1.19 2.68 -17.52
CA PHE A 68 -0.22 3.46 -18.28
C PHE A 68 1.21 2.89 -18.18
N LYS A 69 1.53 2.08 -17.16
CA LYS A 69 2.87 1.44 -17.04
C LYS A 69 3.23 0.60 -18.26
N GLU A 70 2.23 -0.08 -18.81
CA GLU A 70 2.38 -1.02 -19.92
C GLU A 70 2.13 -0.37 -21.29
N SER A 71 1.82 0.93 -21.35
CA SER A 71 1.57 1.61 -22.62
C SER A 71 2.86 1.91 -23.39
N THR A 72 2.72 2.12 -24.70
CA THR A 72 3.82 2.48 -25.60
C THR A 72 3.53 3.78 -26.36
N PHE A 73 2.83 4.73 -25.73
CA PHE A 73 2.42 5.99 -26.37
C PHE A 73 3.58 6.99 -26.51
N THR A 74 4.59 6.65 -27.31
CA THR A 74 5.81 7.44 -27.49
C THR A 74 5.59 8.84 -28.09
N LYS A 75 4.44 9.04 -28.76
CA LYS A 75 4.02 10.32 -29.35
C LYS A 75 3.08 11.12 -28.45
N LEU A 76 2.73 10.63 -27.27
CA LEU A 76 1.81 11.30 -26.36
C LEU A 76 2.40 12.64 -25.91
N LYS A 77 1.64 13.72 -26.11
CA LYS A 77 2.05 15.10 -25.80
C LYS A 77 1.32 15.66 -24.59
N SER A 78 0.06 15.29 -24.43
CA SER A 78 -0.80 15.83 -23.38
C SER A 78 -1.74 14.78 -22.83
N ILE A 79 -1.86 14.76 -21.50
CA ILE A 79 -2.88 14.02 -20.75
C ILE A 79 -3.66 15.03 -19.91
N SER A 80 -4.99 14.95 -19.99
CA SER A 80 -5.90 15.69 -19.11
C SER A 80 -6.86 14.72 -18.45
N VAL A 81 -6.82 14.70 -17.12
CA VAL A 81 -7.63 13.85 -16.24
C VAL A 81 -8.12 14.69 -15.05
N ARG A 82 -8.44 15.97 -15.29
CA ARG A 82 -8.95 16.87 -14.25
C ARG A 82 -10.26 16.35 -13.65
N ASN A 83 -10.54 16.69 -12.40
CA ASN A 83 -11.78 16.36 -11.72
C ASN A 83 -12.08 14.85 -11.79
N ASN A 84 -11.11 14.06 -11.31
CA ASN A 84 -11.22 12.61 -11.16
C ASN A 84 -10.91 12.26 -9.69
N GLN A 85 -10.59 11.01 -9.40
CA GLN A 85 -10.36 10.49 -8.05
C GLN A 85 -8.93 9.94 -7.90
N ILE A 86 -7.99 10.45 -8.70
CA ILE A 86 -6.62 9.94 -8.75
C ILE A 86 -5.89 10.39 -7.48
N SER A 87 -5.46 9.44 -6.66
CA SER A 87 -4.62 9.71 -5.49
C SER A 87 -3.17 9.30 -5.70
N ASN A 88 -2.94 8.23 -6.46
CA ASN A 88 -1.63 7.70 -6.77
C ASN A 88 -1.29 7.91 -8.25
N ILE A 89 -0.20 8.65 -8.50
CA ILE A 89 0.37 8.90 -9.83
C ILE A 89 1.86 8.53 -9.87
N ASP A 90 2.39 7.89 -8.83
CA ASP A 90 3.78 7.45 -8.72
C ASP A 90 4.14 6.49 -9.85
N ILE A 91 3.15 5.82 -10.44
CA ILE A 91 3.34 4.96 -11.61
C ILE A 91 3.98 5.71 -12.79
N MET A 92 3.80 7.03 -12.89
CA MET A 92 4.41 7.85 -13.94
C MET A 92 5.87 8.21 -13.65
N SER A 93 6.35 7.97 -12.42
CA SER A 93 7.72 8.21 -12.00
C SER A 93 8.70 7.26 -12.68
N GLY A 94 9.82 7.79 -13.18
CA GLY A 94 10.89 6.99 -13.78
C GLY A 94 10.59 6.38 -15.16
N ILE A 95 9.39 6.58 -15.71
CA ILE A 95 9.00 6.06 -17.03
C ILE A 95 8.94 7.12 -18.14
N GLN A 96 9.57 8.29 -17.93
CA GLN A 96 9.63 9.38 -18.92
C GLN A 96 10.19 8.95 -20.28
N SER A 97 11.05 7.92 -20.32
CA SER A 97 11.58 7.34 -21.58
C SER A 97 10.50 6.66 -22.44
N ARG A 98 9.38 6.22 -21.83
CA ARG A 98 8.20 5.69 -22.55
C ARG A 98 7.34 6.82 -23.14
N TYR A 99 7.41 8.00 -22.55
CA TYR A 99 6.64 9.18 -22.92
C TYR A 99 7.54 10.37 -23.28
N PRO A 100 8.49 10.23 -24.22
CA PRO A 100 9.51 11.24 -24.49
C PRO A 100 8.93 12.55 -25.06
N SER A 101 7.69 12.52 -25.57
CA SER A 101 7.01 13.68 -26.14
C SER A 101 6.07 14.38 -25.15
N LEU A 102 5.92 13.86 -23.92
CA LEU A 102 4.89 14.30 -22.98
C LEU A 102 5.31 15.59 -22.31
N GLN A 103 4.49 16.62 -22.52
CA GLN A 103 4.80 18.01 -22.18
C GLN A 103 3.74 18.63 -21.26
N THR A 104 2.55 18.04 -21.19
CA THR A 104 1.43 18.62 -20.44
C THR A 104 0.68 17.56 -19.66
N PHE A 105 0.63 17.75 -18.34
CA PHE A 105 -0.24 17.01 -17.43
C PHE A 105 -1.25 17.97 -16.80
N GLN A 106 -2.54 17.66 -16.96
CA GLN A 106 -3.61 18.41 -16.32
C GLN A 106 -4.34 17.50 -15.37
N VAL A 107 -4.05 17.65 -14.08
CA VAL A 107 -4.55 16.77 -13.03
C VAL A 107 -5.29 17.54 -11.94
N ASP A 108 -5.72 18.77 -12.22
CA ASP A 108 -6.49 19.61 -11.29
C ASP A 108 -7.69 18.86 -10.69
N GLY A 109 -8.03 19.14 -9.42
CA GLY A 109 -9.21 18.56 -8.79
C GLY A 109 -9.16 17.04 -8.60
N ASN A 110 -7.99 16.51 -8.26
CA ASN A 110 -7.80 15.09 -7.90
C ASN A 110 -7.41 14.97 -6.41
N GLN A 111 -6.84 13.83 -6.03
CA GLN A 111 -6.40 13.51 -4.68
C GLN A 111 -4.88 13.34 -4.58
N ILE A 112 -4.15 13.99 -5.48
CA ILE A 112 -2.69 13.86 -5.60
C ILE A 112 -2.02 14.71 -4.53
N TYR A 113 -1.26 14.06 -3.66
CA TYR A 113 -0.49 14.73 -2.61
C TYR A 113 1.02 14.68 -2.87
N ASP A 114 1.48 13.92 -3.87
CA ASP A 114 2.88 13.90 -4.32
C ASP A 114 2.97 14.11 -5.84
N ILE A 115 3.79 15.07 -6.25
CA ILE A 115 4.06 15.38 -7.66
C ILE A 115 5.48 14.98 -8.08
N SER A 116 6.16 14.17 -7.27
CA SER A 116 7.47 13.55 -7.58
C SER A 116 7.51 12.86 -8.93
N PHE A 117 6.37 12.32 -9.39
CA PHE A 117 6.23 11.66 -10.68
C PHE A 117 6.64 12.54 -11.87
N MET A 118 6.58 13.86 -11.74
CA MET A 118 6.96 14.79 -12.81
C MET A 118 8.48 14.89 -13.00
N ASN A 119 9.26 14.34 -12.08
CA ASN A 119 10.72 14.33 -12.17
C ASN A 119 11.18 13.67 -13.48
N GLY A 120 12.08 14.35 -14.20
CA GLY A 120 12.62 13.86 -15.47
C GLY A 120 11.76 14.13 -16.71
N TYR A 121 10.55 14.67 -16.56
CA TYR A 121 9.76 15.16 -17.69
C TYR A 121 10.12 16.61 -18.04
N LYS A 122 10.01 16.94 -19.33
CA LYS A 122 10.13 18.31 -19.86
C LYS A 122 8.74 18.87 -20.15
N LEU A 123 8.23 19.68 -19.24
CA LEU A 123 6.84 20.11 -19.18
C LEU A 123 6.67 21.56 -19.60
N THR A 124 5.52 21.92 -20.14
CA THR A 124 5.17 23.31 -20.43
C THR A 124 4.53 23.97 -19.21
N SER A 125 4.43 25.31 -19.22
CA SER A 125 3.65 26.08 -18.24
C SER A 125 2.15 25.77 -18.29
N SER A 126 1.68 24.95 -19.23
CA SER A 126 0.30 24.49 -19.20
C SER A 126 0.09 23.42 -18.13
N THR A 127 1.13 22.68 -17.69
CA THR A 127 0.95 21.64 -16.67
C THR A 127 0.36 22.21 -15.38
N SER A 128 -0.64 21.53 -14.80
CA SER A 128 -1.35 22.01 -13.63
C SER A 128 -1.84 20.85 -12.76
N ALA A 129 -1.72 21.05 -11.44
CA ALA A 129 -2.15 20.14 -10.39
C ALA A 129 -2.77 20.94 -9.23
N GLN A 130 -3.71 21.82 -9.53
CA GLN A 130 -4.38 22.67 -8.55
C GLN A 130 -5.56 21.94 -7.87
N ASN A 131 -5.98 22.47 -6.72
CA ASN A 131 -7.18 22.03 -6.00
C ASN A 131 -7.19 20.53 -5.67
N GLN A 132 -6.03 19.99 -5.33
CA GLN A 132 -5.92 18.62 -4.86
C GLN A 132 -6.53 18.48 -3.46
N THR A 133 -7.14 17.33 -3.16
CA THR A 133 -7.64 17.05 -1.81
C THR A 133 -7.24 15.65 -1.36
N TYR A 134 -6.59 15.54 -0.21
CA TYR A 134 -6.13 14.25 0.29
C TYR A 134 -6.53 14.07 1.75
N THR A 135 -6.88 12.83 2.10
CA THR A 135 -7.23 12.43 3.45
C THR A 135 -6.46 11.17 3.86
N GLU A 136 -5.81 11.21 5.03
CA GLU A 136 -5.23 10.04 5.69
C GLU A 136 -5.90 9.78 7.04
N THR A 137 -5.71 8.58 7.58
CA THR A 137 -5.93 8.30 8.99
C THR A 137 -4.67 7.71 9.59
N VAL A 138 -4.12 8.38 10.60
CA VAL A 138 -3.00 7.88 11.42
C VAL A 138 -3.55 7.37 12.74
N LYS A 139 -2.99 6.26 13.23
CA LYS A 139 -3.28 5.75 14.56
C LYS A 139 -2.20 6.21 15.53
N LEU A 140 -2.61 6.75 16.67
CA LEU A 140 -1.70 7.20 17.72
C LEU A 140 -2.18 6.68 19.07
N MET A 141 -1.24 6.39 19.96
CA MET A 141 -1.55 5.92 21.30
C MET A 141 -2.07 7.04 22.19
N LYS A 142 -3.16 6.80 22.92
CA LYS A 142 -3.62 7.77 23.92
C LYS A 142 -2.53 7.96 24.99
N PRO A 143 -2.25 9.20 25.39
CA PRO A 143 -1.32 9.49 26.48
C PRO A 143 -1.87 8.90 27.80
N ALA A 144 -0.97 8.45 28.67
CA ALA A 144 -1.38 7.99 30.00
C ALA A 144 -2.03 9.13 30.81
N ALA A 145 -2.86 8.78 31.78
CA ALA A 145 -3.59 9.76 32.59
C ALA A 145 -2.63 10.77 33.25
N GLY A 146 -2.89 12.07 33.04
CA GLY A 146 -2.07 13.16 33.58
C GLY A 146 -0.77 13.43 32.82
N GLN A 147 -0.47 12.68 31.74
CA GLN A 147 0.64 12.98 30.84
C GLN A 147 0.19 13.88 29.69
N THR A 148 1.14 14.71 29.25
CA THR A 148 1.06 15.46 28.00
C THR A 148 2.22 15.02 27.13
N VAL A 149 1.93 14.68 25.88
CA VAL A 149 2.92 14.25 24.88
C VAL A 149 2.83 15.16 23.66
N ASN A 150 3.91 15.17 22.88
CA ASN A 150 3.98 15.83 21.59
C ASN A 150 4.15 14.75 20.52
N GLU A 151 3.04 14.37 19.90
CA GLU A 151 3.06 13.38 18.85
C GLU A 151 3.56 13.99 17.54
N VAL A 152 4.41 13.25 16.83
CA VAL A 152 4.96 13.67 15.54
C VAL A 152 4.13 13.02 14.44
N VAL A 153 3.34 13.82 13.74
CA VAL A 153 2.52 13.38 12.62
C VAL A 153 3.17 13.82 11.32
N ASN A 154 3.73 12.87 10.59
CA ASN A 154 4.41 13.16 9.32
C ASN A 154 3.44 13.74 8.30
N VAL A 155 3.91 14.73 7.54
CA VAL A 155 3.20 15.23 6.36
C VAL A 155 3.37 14.17 5.26
N PRO A 156 2.28 13.63 4.67
CA PRO A 156 2.36 12.54 3.69
C PRO A 156 3.03 12.92 2.37
N ASN A 157 3.27 14.21 2.16
CA ASN A 157 3.86 14.75 0.96
C ASN A 157 5.37 14.44 0.91
N LYS A 158 5.73 13.47 0.07
CA LYS A 158 7.09 12.92 0.02
C LYS A 158 8.10 13.75 -0.77
N THR A 159 7.72 14.76 -1.55
CA THR A 159 8.76 15.55 -2.24
C THR A 159 8.46 17.01 -2.54
N SER A 160 9.57 17.71 -2.52
CA SER A 160 9.85 19.04 -2.98
C SER A 160 10.04 19.13 -4.50
N SER A 161 9.06 18.70 -5.28
CA SER A 161 9.20 18.73 -6.75
C SER A 161 8.80 20.08 -7.32
N PHE A 162 9.77 20.80 -7.87
CA PHE A 162 9.56 22.06 -8.57
C PHE A 162 9.45 21.79 -10.07
N ILE A 163 8.39 22.31 -10.69
CA ILE A 163 8.36 22.57 -12.14
C ILE A 163 8.77 24.04 -12.30
N GLY A 164 9.96 24.32 -12.81
CA GLY A 164 10.28 25.72 -13.08
C GLY A 164 11.69 26.05 -13.54
N LEU A 165 12.59 25.08 -13.66
CA LEU A 165 13.84 25.32 -14.39
C LEU A 165 13.55 25.28 -15.89
N ASN A 166 13.38 26.46 -16.49
CA ASN A 166 13.31 26.57 -17.95
C ASN A 166 14.68 26.19 -18.53
N ASP A 167 14.72 25.11 -19.31
CA ASP A 167 15.95 24.55 -19.85
C ASP A 167 16.49 25.30 -21.09
N GLY A 168 15.96 26.50 -21.36
CA GLY A 168 16.27 27.30 -22.54
C GLY A 168 15.47 26.89 -23.78
N SER A 169 14.73 25.77 -23.75
CA SER A 169 13.82 25.36 -24.83
C SER A 169 12.38 25.88 -24.68
N GLY A 170 12.09 26.63 -23.60
CA GLY A 170 10.72 27.01 -23.26
C GLY A 170 9.94 25.92 -22.52
N LEU A 171 10.60 24.80 -22.19
CA LEU A 171 10.09 23.75 -21.33
C LEU A 171 10.74 23.86 -19.95
N TYR A 172 9.94 23.54 -18.94
CA TYR A 172 10.33 23.42 -17.56
C TYR A 172 10.70 21.97 -17.26
N GLN A 173 11.78 21.76 -16.53
CA GLN A 173 12.13 20.45 -16.00
C GLN A 173 11.46 20.26 -14.65
N GLY A 174 10.74 19.15 -14.48
CA GLY A 174 10.37 18.65 -13.16
C GLY A 174 11.63 18.14 -12.49
N THR A 175 12.03 18.74 -11.37
CA THR A 175 13.20 18.31 -10.58
C THR A 175 12.82 18.18 -9.11
N SER A 176 13.32 17.15 -8.44
CA SER A 176 13.35 17.11 -6.97
C SER A 176 14.41 18.08 -6.47
N ASP A 177 14.02 19.18 -5.83
CA ASP A 177 14.97 20.14 -5.25
C ASP A 177 15.02 19.97 -3.72
N PRO A 178 16.12 19.50 -3.13
CA PRO A 178 16.27 19.41 -1.67
C PRO A 178 16.61 20.76 -1.00
N THR A 179 16.85 21.83 -1.76
CA THR A 179 17.38 23.12 -1.29
C THR A 179 16.50 24.34 -1.60
N ASN A 180 15.35 24.15 -2.24
CA ASN A 180 14.46 25.24 -2.68
C ASN A 180 12.99 24.94 -2.30
N SER A 181 12.50 25.60 -1.25
CA SER A 181 11.18 26.24 -1.11
C SER A 181 9.94 25.64 -1.79
N SER A 182 9.83 24.32 -1.81
CA SER A 182 9.01 23.62 -2.81
C SER A 182 7.53 23.48 -2.47
N LEU A 183 7.13 23.56 -1.21
CA LEU A 183 5.72 23.49 -0.80
C LEU A 183 5.52 24.30 0.47
N SER A 184 4.92 25.47 0.36
CA SER A 184 4.47 26.24 1.51
C SER A 184 3.22 25.60 2.08
N ILE A 185 3.32 25.10 3.31
CA ILE A 185 2.16 24.65 4.08
C ILE A 185 1.53 25.87 4.77
N LYS A 186 0.26 26.12 4.49
CA LYS A 186 -0.50 27.28 4.99
C LYS A 186 -1.76 26.79 5.69
N ASN A 187 -2.42 27.68 6.43
CA ASN A 187 -3.73 27.43 7.05
C ASN A 187 -3.77 26.12 7.86
N VAL A 188 -2.74 25.88 8.66
CA VAL A 188 -2.65 24.70 9.53
C VAL A 188 -3.69 24.82 10.65
N SER A 189 -4.35 23.71 10.97
CA SER A 189 -5.33 23.64 12.06
C SER A 189 -4.71 24.01 13.41
N SER A 190 -5.53 24.52 14.33
CA SER A 190 -5.12 24.85 15.71
C SER A 190 -4.71 23.64 16.56
N ALA A 191 -4.91 22.42 16.06
CA ALA A 191 -4.43 21.18 16.68
C ALA A 191 -2.90 21.05 16.66
N VAL A 192 -2.21 21.89 15.89
CA VAL A 192 -0.75 21.85 15.72
C VAL A 192 -0.10 22.95 16.55
N ALA A 193 0.86 22.59 17.41
CA ALA A 193 1.63 23.58 18.17
C ALA A 193 2.88 24.04 17.42
N GLN A 194 3.55 23.10 16.77
CA GLN A 194 4.79 23.33 16.04
C GLN A 194 4.81 22.48 14.78
N TYR A 195 5.69 22.82 13.85
CA TYR A 195 6.05 21.98 12.72
C TYR A 195 7.55 21.69 12.76
N GLN A 196 7.94 20.53 12.23
CA GLN A 196 9.32 20.10 12.04
C GLN A 196 9.66 20.17 10.55
N TYR A 197 10.80 20.76 10.23
CA TYR A 197 11.36 20.82 8.88
C TYR A 197 12.27 19.62 8.60
N PHE A 198 12.53 19.33 7.33
CA PHE A 198 13.44 18.23 6.94
C PHE A 198 14.89 18.39 7.44
N ASN A 199 15.32 19.60 7.78
CA ASN A 199 16.63 19.85 8.40
C ASN A 199 16.65 19.59 9.92
N GLY A 200 15.53 19.12 10.49
CA GLY A 200 15.35 18.84 11.91
C GLY A 200 14.94 20.04 12.77
N GLN A 201 14.94 21.26 12.22
CA GLN A 201 14.51 22.46 12.97
C GLN A 201 13.00 22.47 13.18
N THR A 202 12.55 23.13 14.24
CA THR A 202 11.13 23.29 14.57
C THR A 202 10.74 24.77 14.65
N ALA A 203 9.52 25.12 14.24
CA ALA A 203 8.97 26.46 14.48
C ALA A 203 7.47 26.42 14.83
N SER A 204 6.96 27.55 15.32
CA SER A 204 5.60 27.68 15.84
C SER A 204 4.56 27.66 14.72
N ALA A 205 3.45 26.94 14.92
CA ALA A 205 2.34 26.94 13.97
C ALA A 205 1.66 28.32 13.82
N ALA A 206 1.79 29.20 14.82
CA ALA A 206 1.26 30.57 14.78
C ALA A 206 2.05 31.49 13.84
N ASP A 207 3.30 31.12 13.52
CA ASP A 207 4.09 31.75 12.47
C ASP A 207 3.51 31.30 11.12
N SER A 208 2.40 31.93 10.74
CA SER A 208 1.63 31.73 9.51
C SER A 208 2.41 32.07 8.22
N LYS A 209 3.73 32.16 8.32
CA LYS A 209 4.70 32.40 7.26
C LYS A 209 5.65 31.20 7.17
N SER A 210 5.18 30.07 6.64
CA SER A 210 6.08 29.05 6.04
C SER A 210 6.59 29.57 4.68
N SER A 211 7.21 30.74 4.71
CA SER A 211 8.02 31.21 3.59
C SER A 211 9.14 30.20 3.42
N ASP A 212 9.10 29.46 2.32
CA ASP A 212 10.26 28.80 1.73
C ASP A 212 10.87 27.55 2.41
N SER A 213 10.17 26.87 3.32
CA SER A 213 10.73 25.64 3.94
C SER A 213 9.76 24.46 3.97
N SER A 214 10.21 23.31 3.47
CA SER A 214 9.45 22.07 3.40
C SER A 214 9.23 21.50 4.80
N ILE A 215 7.97 21.50 5.25
CA ILE A 215 7.56 20.88 6.50
C ILE A 215 7.57 19.36 6.31
N GLN A 216 8.25 18.66 7.22
CA GLN A 216 8.31 17.20 7.29
C GLN A 216 7.19 16.63 8.15
N ALA A 217 6.88 17.28 9.29
CA ALA A 217 5.91 16.77 10.24
C ALA A 217 5.23 17.89 11.04
N PHE A 218 4.04 17.61 11.54
CA PHE A 218 3.33 18.39 12.55
C PHE A 218 3.62 17.82 13.94
N ILE A 219 3.80 18.71 14.90
CA ILE A 219 3.94 18.36 16.32
C ILE A 219 2.60 18.68 16.99
N VAL A 220 1.91 17.62 17.41
CA VAL A 220 0.55 17.66 17.94
C VAL A 220 0.62 17.45 19.46
N PRO A 221 0.32 18.47 20.27
CA PRO A 221 0.20 18.29 21.70
C PRO A 221 -1.07 17.49 22.02
N ALA A 222 -0.93 16.44 22.82
CA ALA A 222 -2.05 15.60 23.25
C ALA A 222 -1.96 15.27 24.73
N SER A 223 -3.12 15.16 25.37
CA SER A 223 -3.26 14.70 26.75
C SER A 223 -4.56 13.91 26.90
N SER A 224 -4.73 13.21 28.03
CA SER A 224 -5.95 12.47 28.32
C SER A 224 -7.24 13.32 28.32
N SER A 225 -7.13 14.65 28.46
CA SER A 225 -8.26 15.58 28.42
C SER A 225 -8.38 16.37 27.11
N ASN A 226 -7.38 16.29 26.23
CA ASN A 226 -7.36 16.96 24.94
C ASN A 226 -6.70 16.06 23.89
N LEU A 227 -7.54 15.42 23.07
CA LEU A 227 -7.14 14.52 22.01
C LEU A 227 -7.59 15.09 20.66
N PRO A 228 -6.73 15.85 19.95
CA PRO A 228 -7.07 16.40 18.65
C PRO A 228 -7.36 15.27 17.65
N THR A 229 -8.49 15.31 16.96
CA THR A 229 -8.91 14.22 16.05
C THR A 229 -8.56 14.49 14.59
N THR A 230 -8.18 15.72 14.26
CA THR A 230 -7.98 16.12 12.87
C THR A 230 -6.94 17.23 12.75
N ILE A 231 -6.06 17.09 11.77
CA ILE A 231 -5.19 18.16 11.28
C ILE A 231 -5.64 18.52 9.88
N THR A 232 -5.87 19.80 9.62
CA THR A 232 -6.10 20.33 8.27
C THR A 232 -5.00 21.30 7.90
N TYR A 233 -4.59 21.29 6.63
CA TYR A 233 -3.58 22.20 6.12
C TYR A 233 -3.76 22.38 4.61
N ASN A 234 -3.31 23.53 4.10
CA ASN A 234 -3.21 23.77 2.67
C ASN A 234 -1.75 23.68 2.24
N TRP A 235 -1.49 23.28 1.01
CA TRP A 235 -0.16 23.39 0.41
C TRP A 235 -0.20 24.18 -0.88
N GLN A 236 0.93 24.81 -1.18
CA GLN A 236 1.16 25.51 -2.43
C GLN A 236 2.62 25.35 -2.83
N GLY A 237 2.88 24.86 -4.04
CA GLY A 237 4.24 24.67 -4.58
C GLY A 237 4.41 25.27 -5.98
N GLY A 238 5.66 25.60 -6.33
CA GLY A 238 6.03 26.22 -7.61
C GLY A 238 5.30 27.53 -7.91
N VAL A 239 5.34 27.99 -9.17
CA VAL A 239 4.67 29.21 -9.69
C VAL A 239 3.12 29.17 -9.65
N GLY A 240 2.52 28.69 -8.55
CA GLY A 240 1.07 28.65 -8.34
C GLY A 240 0.34 27.54 -9.09
N GLN A 241 1.06 26.53 -9.60
CA GLN A 241 0.50 25.45 -10.42
C GLN A 241 0.24 24.16 -9.64
N TYR A 242 0.70 24.08 -8.39
CA TYR A 242 0.40 22.97 -7.49
C TYR A 242 -0.20 23.49 -6.19
N THR A 243 -1.45 23.13 -5.93
CA THR A 243 -2.19 23.55 -4.73
C THR A 243 -3.10 22.43 -4.25
N GLY A 244 -3.36 22.40 -2.95
CA GLY A 244 -4.35 21.50 -2.39
C GLY A 244 -4.56 21.65 -0.90
N THR A 245 -5.43 20.79 -0.38
CA THR A 245 -5.80 20.71 1.03
C THR A 245 -5.65 19.27 1.53
N GLY A 246 -4.99 19.13 2.67
CA GLY A 246 -4.70 17.86 3.33
C GLY A 246 -5.47 17.77 4.63
N THR A 247 -6.03 16.59 4.87
CA THR A 247 -6.69 16.24 6.12
C THR A 247 -6.05 14.98 6.68
N ILE A 248 -5.53 15.05 7.89
CA ILE A 248 -5.05 13.87 8.62
C ILE A 248 -6.01 13.63 9.76
N ASN A 249 -6.76 12.53 9.70
CA ASN A 249 -7.56 12.06 10.82
C ASN A 249 -6.64 11.34 11.80
N ILE A 250 -6.81 11.63 13.08
CA ILE A 250 -6.07 10.98 14.16
C ILE A 250 -7.03 10.04 14.89
N ASP A 251 -6.78 8.75 14.75
CA ASP A 251 -7.47 7.68 15.46
C ASP A 251 -6.70 7.32 16.74
N TRP A 252 -7.17 7.86 17.86
CA TRP A 252 -6.54 7.63 19.17
C TRP A 252 -6.94 6.28 19.74
N VAL A 253 -5.97 5.37 19.81
CA VAL A 253 -6.17 4.01 20.32
C VAL A 253 -5.74 3.89 21.78
N ASP A 254 -6.48 3.09 22.56
CA ASP A 254 -6.13 2.82 23.95
C ASP A 254 -4.91 1.89 24.04
N PRO A 255 -3.94 2.18 24.93
CA PRO A 255 -2.81 1.29 25.17
C PRO A 255 -3.26 -0.06 25.70
N ILE A 256 -2.54 -1.10 25.28
CA ILE A 256 -2.76 -2.46 25.76
C ILE A 256 -1.64 -2.90 26.68
N ASN A 257 -1.94 -3.90 27.51
CA ASN A 257 -0.96 -4.48 28.41
C ASN A 257 0.17 -5.16 27.61
N PRO A 258 1.40 -5.16 28.13
CA PRO A 258 2.51 -5.93 27.56
C PRO A 258 2.25 -7.43 27.69
N GLU A 259 2.96 -8.25 26.91
CA GLU A 259 2.87 -9.71 26.95
C GLU A 259 4.09 -10.32 27.66
N ILE A 260 3.88 -11.37 28.47
CA ILE A 260 4.96 -12.20 29.05
C ILE A 260 4.91 -13.59 28.41
N ASP A 261 6.00 -13.98 27.75
CA ASP A 261 6.24 -15.35 27.36
C ASP A 261 7.11 -16.06 28.42
N ALA A 262 6.51 -17.07 29.02
CA ALA A 262 7.05 -17.83 30.13
C ALA A 262 6.30 -19.16 30.17
N ASN A 263 7.04 -20.26 30.26
CA ASN A 263 6.50 -21.61 30.20
C ASN A 263 6.75 -22.35 31.52
N ASN A 264 5.87 -23.30 31.83
CA ASN A 264 6.07 -24.21 32.96
C ASN A 264 7.38 -24.98 32.80
N GLN A 265 8.06 -25.23 33.92
CA GLN A 265 9.37 -25.87 33.95
C GLN A 265 9.31 -27.21 34.69
N ASN A 266 10.08 -28.17 34.23
CA ASN A 266 10.25 -29.47 34.89
C ASN A 266 11.72 -29.62 35.30
N LEU A 267 11.95 -29.89 36.57
CA LEU A 267 13.26 -30.07 37.19
C LEU A 267 13.33 -31.40 37.93
N THR A 268 14.53 -31.88 38.19
CA THR A 268 14.80 -32.97 39.13
C THR A 268 15.33 -32.40 40.44
N VAL A 269 15.11 -33.12 41.55
CA VAL A 269 15.66 -32.75 42.86
C VAL A 269 17.18 -32.51 42.75
N GLY A 270 17.63 -31.31 43.14
CA GLY A 270 19.02 -30.87 43.10
C GLY A 270 19.39 -29.98 41.91
N ASP A 271 18.53 -29.80 40.91
CA ASP A 271 18.81 -28.94 39.76
C ASP A 271 18.98 -27.47 40.16
N LYS A 272 19.80 -26.75 39.39
CA LYS A 272 19.91 -25.29 39.50
C LYS A 272 18.69 -24.65 38.83
N PHE A 273 18.10 -23.65 39.48
CA PHE A 273 16.95 -22.92 38.97
C PHE A 273 17.23 -21.41 38.92
N ASP A 274 17.15 -20.83 37.72
CA ASP A 274 17.10 -19.38 37.52
C ASP A 274 15.67 -19.01 37.11
N PRO A 275 14.93 -18.24 37.94
CA PRO A 275 13.54 -17.92 37.66
C PRO A 275 13.35 -17.08 36.39
N LYS A 276 14.37 -16.37 35.89
CA LYS A 276 14.26 -15.56 34.66
C LYS A 276 14.81 -16.24 33.41
N ALA A 277 15.34 -17.47 33.54
CA ALA A 277 15.84 -18.19 32.38
C ALA A 277 14.70 -18.49 31.40
N ASN A 278 14.90 -18.14 30.12
CA ASN A 278 13.94 -18.33 29.02
C ASN A 278 12.58 -17.62 29.24
N VAL A 279 12.54 -16.58 30.06
CA VAL A 279 11.37 -15.70 30.22
C VAL A 279 11.60 -14.45 29.38
N THR A 280 10.65 -14.10 28.51
CA THR A 280 10.71 -12.89 27.68
C THR A 280 9.44 -12.08 27.83
N ALA A 281 9.51 -10.79 27.53
CA ALA A 281 8.36 -9.91 27.55
C ALA A 281 8.43 -8.89 26.43
N PHE A 282 7.28 -8.52 25.88
CA PHE A 282 7.21 -7.58 24.78
C PHE A 282 6.00 -6.66 24.88
N ASP A 283 6.16 -5.45 24.36
CA ASP A 283 5.07 -4.49 24.17
C ASP A 283 4.76 -4.35 22.69
N GLN A 284 3.51 -4.62 22.29
CA GLN A 284 3.05 -4.45 20.92
C GLN A 284 1.73 -3.72 20.92
N GLN A 285 1.74 -2.45 20.54
CA GLN A 285 0.54 -1.62 20.56
C GLN A 285 -0.29 -1.77 19.27
N ASN A 286 -1.54 -1.30 19.30
CA ASN A 286 -2.49 -1.38 18.18
C ASN A 286 -2.43 -0.19 17.20
N ASP A 287 -1.42 0.68 17.35
CA ASP A 287 -1.12 1.80 16.46
C ASP A 287 -0.27 1.39 15.23
N GLY A 288 0.21 0.14 15.20
CA GLY A 288 1.11 -0.35 14.15
C GLY A 288 2.59 -0.05 14.41
N SER A 289 2.93 0.47 15.59
CA SER A 289 4.31 0.61 16.04
C SER A 289 5.02 -0.75 16.15
N ALA A 290 6.35 -0.73 16.08
CA ALA A 290 7.16 -1.93 16.18
C ALA A 290 7.09 -2.52 17.60
N LYS A 291 7.12 -3.86 17.68
CA LYS A 291 7.21 -4.60 18.95
C LYS A 291 8.47 -4.18 19.72
N THR A 292 8.29 -3.74 20.96
CA THR A 292 9.38 -3.34 21.87
C THR A 292 9.71 -4.49 22.82
N ASP A 293 10.98 -4.84 22.97
CA ASP A 293 11.44 -5.84 23.93
C ASP A 293 11.50 -5.25 25.35
N LEU A 294 10.77 -5.89 26.28
CA LEU A 294 10.71 -5.53 27.70
C LEU A 294 11.33 -6.60 28.60
N THR A 295 12.03 -7.59 28.04
CA THR A 295 12.55 -8.75 28.79
C THR A 295 13.41 -8.36 29.99
N SER A 296 14.24 -7.32 29.86
CA SER A 296 15.07 -6.83 30.96
C SER A 296 14.28 -6.16 32.09
N GLN A 297 13.02 -5.81 31.86
CA GLN A 297 12.14 -5.09 32.79
C GLN A 297 11.26 -6.04 33.61
N ILE A 298 11.33 -7.36 33.36
CA ILE A 298 10.55 -8.35 34.10
C ILE A 298 10.99 -8.38 35.57
N THR A 299 10.05 -8.25 36.50
CA THR A 299 10.23 -8.48 37.93
C THR A 299 9.65 -9.84 38.33
N VAL A 300 10.21 -10.45 39.38
CA VAL A 300 9.68 -11.67 40.01
C VAL A 300 8.95 -11.23 41.27
N GLU A 301 7.63 -11.16 41.21
CA GLU A 301 6.78 -10.73 42.33
C GLU A 301 6.72 -11.79 43.42
N SER A 302 6.75 -13.08 43.02
CA SER A 302 6.80 -14.19 43.96
C SER A 302 7.58 -15.37 43.39
N ASN A 303 8.28 -16.10 44.26
CA ASN A 303 8.98 -17.34 43.92
C ASN A 303 9.07 -18.22 45.17
N ASN A 304 8.44 -19.40 45.13
CA ASN A 304 8.48 -20.36 46.24
C ASN A 304 9.20 -21.68 45.87
N VAL A 305 9.95 -21.72 44.77
CA VAL A 305 10.60 -22.93 44.25
C VAL A 305 11.68 -23.43 45.20
N ASP A 306 11.52 -24.66 45.70
CA ASP A 306 12.52 -25.40 46.48
C ASP A 306 13.01 -26.61 45.69
N THR A 307 14.17 -26.50 45.05
CA THR A 307 14.73 -27.59 44.23
C THR A 307 15.29 -28.76 45.04
N SER A 308 15.32 -28.67 46.38
CA SER A 308 15.79 -29.76 47.25
C SER A 308 14.70 -30.79 47.56
N LYS A 309 13.44 -30.49 47.25
CA LYS A 309 12.29 -31.34 47.54
C LYS A 309 11.44 -31.54 46.29
N ALA A 310 10.98 -32.76 46.08
CA ALA A 310 9.98 -33.00 45.04
C ALA A 310 8.67 -32.31 45.41
N GLY A 311 8.05 -31.65 44.43
CA GLY A 311 6.87 -30.85 44.65
C GLY A 311 6.50 -29.98 43.46
N THR A 312 5.38 -29.28 43.59
CA THR A 312 4.91 -28.29 42.61
C THR A 312 5.00 -26.91 43.23
N TYR A 313 5.73 -26.04 42.55
CA TYR A 313 6.04 -24.69 42.98
C TYR A 313 5.55 -23.69 41.93
N GLN A 314 5.56 -22.41 42.29
CA GLN A 314 5.11 -21.31 41.43
C GLN A 314 6.09 -20.14 41.45
N VAL A 315 6.16 -19.48 40.29
CA VAL A 315 6.84 -18.20 40.12
C VAL A 315 5.88 -17.25 39.44
N THR A 316 5.70 -16.05 40.00
CA THR A 316 4.88 -14.99 39.41
C THR A 316 5.80 -13.89 38.88
N TYR A 317 5.65 -13.60 37.60
CA TYR A 317 6.34 -12.52 36.91
C TYR A 317 5.42 -11.31 36.74
N LYS A 318 6.01 -10.13 36.69
CA LYS A 318 5.33 -8.90 36.30
C LYS A 318 6.19 -8.09 35.34
N VAL A 319 5.55 -7.44 34.39
CA VAL A 319 6.18 -6.45 33.52
C VAL A 319 5.23 -5.28 33.30
N THR A 320 5.77 -4.06 33.28
CA THR A 320 5.02 -2.82 33.09
C THR A 320 5.59 -2.08 31.88
N ASN A 321 4.75 -1.60 30.97
CA ASN A 321 5.19 -0.84 29.79
C ASN A 321 5.28 0.67 30.10
N SER A 322 5.72 1.45 29.11
CA SER A 322 5.87 2.91 29.21
C SER A 322 4.55 3.66 29.46
N TYR A 323 3.41 3.03 29.17
CA TYR A 323 2.07 3.58 29.41
C TYR A 323 1.55 3.27 30.84
N GLY A 324 2.36 2.60 31.66
CA GLY A 324 2.00 2.22 33.03
C GLY A 324 1.10 0.98 33.13
N LEU A 325 0.83 0.31 32.02
CA LEU A 325 0.04 -0.92 31.97
C LEU A 325 0.90 -2.13 32.30
N SER A 326 0.34 -3.07 33.06
CA SER A 326 1.10 -4.20 33.59
C SER A 326 0.43 -5.53 33.29
N THR A 327 1.25 -6.55 33.06
CA THR A 327 0.83 -7.95 32.99
C THR A 327 1.52 -8.75 34.08
N GLU A 328 0.75 -9.59 34.76
CA GLU A 328 1.24 -10.58 35.70
C GLU A 328 1.01 -11.99 35.14
N LYS A 329 2.02 -12.86 35.24
CA LYS A 329 1.94 -14.25 34.75
C LYS A 329 2.56 -15.20 35.77
N THR A 330 1.79 -16.19 36.20
CA THR A 330 2.28 -17.25 37.08
C THR A 330 2.56 -18.53 36.29
N VAL A 331 3.75 -19.08 36.44
CA VAL A 331 4.14 -20.37 35.88
C VAL A 331 4.33 -21.39 36.99
N THR A 332 4.17 -22.66 36.63
CA THR A 332 4.40 -23.80 37.51
C THR A 332 5.79 -24.38 37.29
N VAL A 333 6.49 -24.70 38.37
CA VAL A 333 7.76 -25.43 38.36
C VAL A 333 7.56 -26.75 39.10
N THR A 334 7.67 -27.86 38.39
CA THR A 334 7.53 -29.21 38.96
C THR A 334 8.92 -29.79 39.20
N VAL A 335 9.22 -30.13 40.45
CA VAL A 335 10.45 -30.82 40.84
C VAL A 335 10.10 -32.29 41.08
N ALA A 336 10.63 -33.19 40.25
CA ALA A 336 10.42 -34.62 40.37
C ALA A 336 11.59 -35.30 41.10
N ASN A 337 11.31 -36.42 41.78
CA ASN A 337 12.36 -37.28 42.29
C ASN A 337 13.14 -37.90 41.11
N PRO A 338 14.46 -38.10 41.24
CA PRO A 338 15.22 -38.81 40.22
C PRO A 338 14.65 -40.21 40.05
N THR A 339 14.32 -40.58 38.81
CA THR A 339 13.94 -41.95 38.47
C THR A 339 15.13 -42.86 38.78
N LYS A 340 14.94 -43.81 39.69
CA LYS A 340 15.89 -44.90 39.88
C LYS A 340 15.97 -45.68 38.57
N THR A 341 17.10 -45.59 37.88
CA THR A 341 17.48 -46.59 36.88
C THR A 341 17.67 -47.90 37.64
N ASP A 342 16.78 -48.87 37.42
CA ASP A 342 16.94 -50.23 37.92
C ASP A 342 18.20 -50.84 37.28
N SER A 343 19.30 -50.83 38.02
CA SER A 343 20.40 -51.75 37.80
C SER A 343 19.89 -53.15 38.16
N THR A 344 19.28 -53.84 37.20
CA THR A 344 19.15 -55.30 37.28
C THR A 344 20.52 -55.92 37.05
N SER A 345 21.16 -56.27 38.17
CA SER A 345 22.13 -57.34 38.23
C SER A 345 21.53 -58.58 37.58
N ASN A 346 22.19 -59.12 36.55
CA ASN A 346 22.10 -60.54 36.29
C ASN A 346 23.51 -61.11 36.14
N SER A 347 23.92 -61.79 37.20
CA SER A 347 24.98 -62.78 37.19
C SER A 347 24.54 -63.92 36.29
N ASP A 348 25.25 -64.20 35.20
CA ASP A 348 25.47 -65.59 34.86
C ASP A 348 26.87 -65.84 34.29
N ASN A 349 27.39 -66.98 34.71
CA ASN A 349 28.77 -67.42 34.69
C ASN A 349 29.08 -68.19 33.40
N SER A 350 30.14 -67.82 32.68
CA SER A 350 30.94 -68.77 31.89
C SER A 350 32.33 -68.21 31.59
N THR A 351 33.34 -68.86 32.14
CA THR A 351 34.78 -68.75 31.79
C THR A 351 35.13 -69.79 30.72
N PRO A 352 36.35 -69.84 30.15
CA PRO A 352 37.40 -68.81 30.00
C PRO A 352 38.01 -68.80 28.57
N THR A 353 38.74 -67.75 28.17
CA THR A 353 40.04 -67.96 27.50
C THR A 353 40.93 -66.72 27.45
N SER A 354 42.22 -67.03 27.57
CA SER A 354 43.42 -66.20 27.67
C SER A 354 43.66 -65.26 26.47
N GLY A 355 44.23 -64.08 26.73
CA GLY A 355 44.69 -63.16 25.68
C GLY A 355 45.30 -61.88 26.24
N THR A 356 46.61 -61.91 26.36
CA THR A 356 47.55 -60.94 26.92
C THR A 356 47.59 -59.57 26.21
N THR A 357 48.11 -58.55 26.93
CA THR A 357 48.85 -57.36 26.44
C THR A 357 48.08 -56.29 25.64
N THR A 358 48.34 -54.98 25.64
CA THR A 358 49.16 -54.00 26.40
C THR A 358 48.77 -52.62 25.84
N ASN A 359 48.79 -51.59 26.68
CA ASN A 359 49.27 -50.21 26.45
C ASN A 359 48.84 -49.36 25.23
N ASN A 360 48.33 -48.17 25.63
CA ASN A 360 48.74 -46.81 25.25
C ASN A 360 48.37 -46.17 23.91
N GLY A 361 48.04 -44.88 24.06
CA GLY A 361 48.35 -43.80 23.11
C GLY A 361 47.11 -43.21 22.46
N ASN A 362 46.47 -42.21 23.06
CA ASN A 362 46.82 -40.78 23.05
C ASN A 362 46.63 -40.09 21.67
N SER A 363 45.91 -38.95 21.74
CA SER A 363 46.05 -37.75 20.89
C SER A 363 45.58 -37.86 19.44
N THR A 364 44.98 -36.84 18.81
CA THR A 364 44.41 -35.53 19.14
C THR A 364 43.80 -35.04 17.81
N THR A 365 42.74 -34.23 17.87
CA THR A 365 42.39 -33.08 16.97
C THR A 365 42.63 -33.22 15.44
N THR A 366 41.69 -32.96 14.53
CA THR A 366 41.08 -31.64 14.26
C THR A 366 40.04 -31.74 13.12
N THR A 367 39.05 -30.84 13.18
CA THR A 367 38.42 -30.05 12.10
C THR A 367 37.51 -30.66 11.02
N ASN A 368 36.28 -30.14 11.09
CA ASN A 368 35.41 -29.59 10.04
C ASN A 368 34.82 -30.47 8.94
N GLY A 369 33.49 -30.50 8.99
CA GLY A 369 32.67 -30.03 7.88
C GLY A 369 31.90 -31.14 7.18
N SER A 370 30.64 -31.34 7.57
CA SER A 370 29.67 -31.96 6.68
C SER A 370 28.27 -31.39 6.88
N SER A 371 27.85 -30.69 5.84
CA SER A 371 26.47 -30.47 5.43
C SER A 371 25.79 -31.82 5.18
N THR A 372 24.57 -32.01 5.68
CA THR A 372 23.57 -32.97 5.18
C THR A 372 22.18 -32.52 5.66
N THR A 373 21.37 -31.98 4.76
CA THR A 373 20.20 -32.61 4.09
C THR A 373 18.98 -32.84 4.98
N ALA A 374 17.93 -32.09 4.64
CA ALA A 374 16.56 -32.27 5.07
C ALA A 374 15.91 -33.49 4.39
N THR A 375 15.06 -34.19 5.13
CA THR A 375 14.15 -35.22 4.64
C THR A 375 12.75 -34.93 5.16
N THR A 376 11.78 -34.86 4.25
CA THR A 376 10.35 -35.03 4.54
C THR A 376 9.76 -35.99 3.50
N PRO A 377 8.96 -37.00 3.89
CA PRO A 377 8.25 -37.88 2.96
C PRO A 377 6.72 -37.65 2.91
N GLU A 378 6.15 -37.98 1.73
CA GLU A 378 4.81 -38.57 1.45
C GLU A 378 3.51 -37.80 1.85
N LYS A 379 2.32 -37.88 1.20
CA LYS A 379 1.74 -38.59 0.04
C LYS A 379 0.32 -37.99 -0.27
N GLN A 380 -0.13 -38.07 -1.53
CA GLN A 380 -1.47 -38.50 -2.08
C GLN A 380 -2.78 -38.25 -1.30
N ALA A 381 -4.00 -38.06 -1.85
CA ALA A 381 -4.71 -38.23 -3.15
C ALA A 381 -5.95 -37.27 -3.11
N SER A 382 -6.79 -37.00 -4.11
CA SER A 382 -7.47 -37.88 -5.06
C SER A 382 -8.17 -37.05 -6.15
N GLN A 383 -8.16 -37.57 -7.38
CA GLN A 383 -9.03 -37.19 -8.49
C GLN A 383 -10.29 -38.07 -8.47
N ASN A 384 -11.39 -37.60 -9.06
CA ASN A 384 -12.30 -38.49 -9.79
C ASN A 384 -13.07 -37.74 -10.89
N ALA A 385 -13.37 -38.46 -11.97
CA ALA A 385 -13.76 -37.97 -13.29
C ALA A 385 -15.14 -38.48 -13.74
N LYS A 386 -15.53 -38.04 -14.96
CA LYS A 386 -16.54 -38.52 -15.94
C LYS A 386 -17.87 -37.75 -16.01
N ALA A 387 -18.57 -37.64 -17.14
CA ALA A 387 -18.30 -37.72 -18.60
C ALA A 387 -19.66 -37.55 -19.34
N ASP A 388 -19.62 -36.98 -20.55
CA ASP A 388 -20.51 -37.11 -21.73
C ASP A 388 -22.02 -36.79 -21.73
N GLY A 389 -22.46 -36.16 -22.83
CA GLY A 389 -23.85 -36.20 -23.31
C GLY A 389 -24.23 -35.13 -24.34
N ASP A 390 -24.53 -35.57 -25.57
CA ASP A 390 -24.93 -34.86 -26.80
C ASP A 390 -26.19 -33.96 -26.77
N LEU A 391 -26.30 -33.10 -27.80
CA LEU A 391 -27.43 -32.23 -28.20
C LEU A 391 -28.74 -33.00 -28.54
N PRO A 392 -29.93 -32.36 -28.50
CA PRO A 392 -30.51 -31.79 -29.74
C PRO A 392 -31.33 -30.49 -29.57
N ALA A 393 -31.62 -29.86 -30.71
CA ALA A 393 -32.43 -28.66 -30.86
C ALA A 393 -33.95 -28.94 -30.90
N THR A 394 -34.76 -28.10 -30.25
CA THR A 394 -36.17 -27.83 -30.60
C THR A 394 -36.55 -26.42 -30.10
N GLY A 395 -37.34 -25.69 -30.89
CA GLY A 395 -37.66 -24.28 -30.67
C GLY A 395 -38.92 -23.98 -29.84
N VAL A 396 -39.23 -22.68 -29.88
CA VAL A 396 -40.44 -21.95 -29.46
C VAL A 396 -40.60 -21.64 -27.96
N GLY A 397 -40.66 -20.35 -27.64
CA GLY A 397 -41.21 -19.87 -26.38
C GLY A 397 -40.70 -18.50 -25.97
N LEU A 398 -41.42 -17.43 -26.35
CA LEU A 398 -41.27 -16.10 -25.77
C LEU A 398 -41.40 -16.19 -24.24
N ALA A 399 -40.39 -15.72 -23.52
CA ALA A 399 -40.55 -15.22 -22.16
C ALA A 399 -39.62 -14.00 -22.01
N MET A 400 -40.17 -12.83 -22.31
CA MET A 400 -39.62 -11.57 -21.82
C MET A 400 -39.67 -11.62 -20.28
N GLN A 401 -38.53 -11.83 -19.65
CA GLN A 401 -38.35 -11.48 -18.24
C GLN A 401 -37.40 -10.29 -18.14
N ASN A 402 -37.95 -9.24 -17.56
CA ASN A 402 -37.34 -7.96 -17.27
C ASN A 402 -35.97 -8.12 -16.60
N HIS A 403 -34.91 -7.80 -17.36
CA HIS A 403 -33.65 -7.32 -16.78
C HIS A 403 -33.46 -5.86 -17.19
N SER A 404 -33.58 -4.98 -16.19
CA SER A 404 -33.40 -3.54 -16.25
C SER A 404 -32.10 -3.11 -16.96
N LEU A 405 -32.24 -2.35 -18.05
CA LEU A 405 -31.53 -1.11 -18.42
C LEU A 405 -30.01 -0.91 -18.18
N VAL A 406 -29.18 -1.94 -18.04
CA VAL A 406 -27.71 -1.78 -17.93
C VAL A 406 -26.97 -1.83 -19.29
N TYR A 407 -27.64 -2.19 -20.38
CA TYR A 407 -27.00 -2.44 -21.69
C TYR A 407 -27.05 -1.28 -22.72
N ALA A 408 -27.71 -0.16 -22.41
CA ALA A 408 -27.93 0.92 -23.38
C ALA A 408 -26.64 1.64 -23.87
N PRO A 409 -25.62 1.91 -23.03
CA PRO A 409 -24.40 2.60 -23.48
C PRO A 409 -23.52 1.72 -24.37
N ILE A 410 -23.40 0.44 -24.02
CA ILE A 410 -22.61 -0.57 -24.74
C ILE A 410 -23.23 -0.84 -26.13
N ALA A 411 -24.55 -0.99 -26.21
CA ALA A 411 -25.27 -1.18 -27.47
C ALA A 411 -25.14 0.04 -28.40
N LEU A 412 -25.04 1.27 -27.86
CA LEU A 412 -24.90 2.49 -28.64
C LEU A 412 -23.47 2.67 -29.20
N LEU A 413 -22.45 2.38 -28.39
CA LEU A 413 -21.05 2.39 -28.84
C LEU A 413 -20.79 1.25 -29.85
N LEU A 414 -21.33 0.05 -29.59
CA LEU A 414 -21.32 -1.07 -30.54
C LEU A 414 -22.09 -0.73 -31.83
N ALA A 415 -23.28 -0.13 -31.76
CA ALA A 415 -24.04 0.28 -32.94
C ALA A 415 -23.33 1.38 -33.74
N PHE A 416 -22.70 2.34 -33.06
CA PHE A 416 -21.86 3.37 -33.67
C PHE A 416 -20.64 2.77 -34.39
N LEU A 417 -19.96 1.80 -33.77
CA LEU A 417 -18.78 1.13 -34.33
C LEU A 417 -19.14 0.12 -35.43
N MET A 418 -20.27 -0.59 -35.31
CA MET A 418 -20.81 -1.48 -36.34
C MET A 418 -21.32 -0.71 -37.57
N PHE A 419 -21.98 0.45 -37.37
CA PHE A 419 -22.44 1.32 -38.46
C PHE A 419 -21.29 1.89 -39.30
N ILE A 420 -20.09 2.06 -38.72
CA ILE A 420 -18.88 2.48 -39.44
C ILE A 420 -18.31 1.33 -40.30
N ASN A 421 -18.64 0.06 -40.02
CA ASN A 421 -18.02 -1.11 -40.66
C ASN A 421 -18.83 -1.78 -41.79
N ASN A 422 -20.17 -1.68 -41.85
CA ASN A 422 -21.00 -1.90 -43.06
C ASN A 422 -22.51 -1.71 -42.80
N LYS A 423 -23.28 -1.45 -43.87
CA LYS A 423 -24.71 -1.10 -43.88
C LYS A 423 -25.61 -2.00 -43.03
N VAL A 424 -26.72 -1.40 -42.53
CA VAL A 424 -27.92 -1.96 -41.86
C VAL A 424 -27.82 -1.81 -40.32
N LEU A 425 -28.74 -1.16 -39.57
CA LEU A 425 -30.21 -1.28 -39.51
C LEU A 425 -30.90 -0.02 -38.94
N ARG A 426 -32.24 0.00 -39.08
CA ARG A 426 -33.20 1.08 -38.77
C ARG A 426 -33.46 1.30 -37.27
N ARG A 427 -33.82 2.57 -36.99
CA ARG A 427 -34.76 3.16 -36.01
C ARG A 427 -34.73 2.63 -34.57
N ASP A 428 -34.24 3.48 -33.66
CA ASP A 428 -35.16 4.21 -32.76
C ASP A 428 -34.60 5.58 -32.37
N LYS A 429 -35.51 6.56 -32.29
CA LYS A 429 -35.24 8.00 -32.25
C LYS A 429 -34.84 8.44 -30.84
N LYS A 430 -33.61 8.93 -30.67
CA LYS A 430 -33.24 9.92 -29.63
C LYS A 430 -31.83 10.53 -29.79
N TYR A 431 -30.97 9.96 -30.63
CA TYR A 431 -29.56 10.35 -30.76
C TYR A 431 -29.26 10.89 -32.17
N VAL A 432 -28.48 11.98 -32.29
CA VAL A 432 -28.08 12.57 -33.58
C VAL A 432 -26.60 12.29 -33.86
N LEU A 433 -26.34 11.37 -34.80
CA LEU A 433 -25.00 11.16 -35.36
C LEU A 433 -24.66 12.33 -36.31
N LYS A 434 -23.81 13.27 -35.89
CA LYS A 434 -23.21 14.24 -36.82
C LYS A 434 -21.97 13.64 -37.47
N HIS A 435 -22.15 13.08 -38.67
CA HIS A 435 -21.05 12.80 -39.58
C HIS A 435 -20.52 14.13 -40.15
N ALA A 436 -19.27 14.48 -39.89
CA ALA A 436 -18.54 15.44 -40.71
C ALA A 436 -17.63 14.64 -41.66
N ARG A 437 -18.09 14.41 -42.90
CA ARG A 437 -17.27 13.80 -43.96
C ARG A 437 -16.10 14.68 -44.41
N GLN A 438 -15.97 15.89 -43.86
CA GLN A 438 -14.78 16.70 -43.97
C GLN A 438 -13.97 16.50 -42.68
N ASP A 439 -12.77 15.93 -42.79
CA ASP A 439 -11.69 15.92 -41.77
C ASP A 439 -11.48 14.67 -40.88
N ASN A 440 -12.11 13.52 -41.15
CA ASN A 440 -11.88 12.25 -40.39
C ASN A 440 -12.08 12.37 -38.86
N LYS A 441 -13.02 13.23 -38.44
CA LYS A 441 -13.44 13.42 -37.04
C LYS A 441 -14.81 12.76 -36.82
N TYR A 442 -14.96 12.04 -35.72
CA TYR A 442 -16.25 11.47 -35.33
C TYR A 442 -16.64 11.95 -33.94
N THR A 443 -17.90 12.36 -33.79
CA THR A 443 -18.48 12.84 -32.53
C THR A 443 -19.76 12.08 -32.26
N LEU A 444 -19.86 11.48 -31.08
CA LEU A 444 -21.10 10.90 -30.56
C LEU A 444 -21.71 11.87 -29.54
N LYS A 445 -22.93 12.35 -29.79
CA LYS A 445 -23.70 13.17 -28.84
C LYS A 445 -25.02 12.50 -28.51
N HIS A 446 -25.38 12.55 -27.23
CA HIS A 446 -26.71 12.22 -26.75
C HIS A 446 -27.77 13.16 -27.35
#